data_AF-A0A951RIV9-F1
#
_entry.id   AF-A0A951RIV9-F1
#
_cell.length_a   1.000
_cell.length_b   1.000
_cell.length_c   1.000
_cell.angle_alpha   90.00
_cell.angle_beta   90.00
_cell.angle_gamma   90.00
#
_symmetry.space_group_name_H-M   'P 1'
#
loop_
_entity.id
_entity.type
_entity.pdbx_description
1 polymer ?
#
loop_
_entity_poly.entity_id
_entity_poly.type
_entity_poly.pdbx_seq_one_letter_code
_entity_poly.pdbx_strand_id
1 'polypeptide(L)'
;MASAFLVNDAVVLLFTPVIIMICRVSGLLSRYIDANLLLEDMGGIGAIHGLSLVMTQIVSNVPFIIVMLPFMKAADSELLWLSLASASTLAGNATIIGAIANLIVIESADRFGVKIGFFEFLKPGIVVTLMSSVISFGVLYIYLLLG
;
A
#
# COMPACT_ATOMS: atom_id res chain seq x y z
N MET A 1 12.36 10.40 -19.68
CA MET A 1 12.73 10.33 -18.24
C MET A 1 12.16 11.48 -17.43
N ALA A 2 12.32 12.74 -17.87
CA ALA A 2 11.78 13.90 -17.13
C ALA A 2 10.26 13.84 -16.89
N SER A 3 9.45 13.36 -17.84
CA SER A 3 7.98 13.27 -17.64
C SER A 3 7.58 12.24 -16.59
N ALA A 4 8.21 11.06 -16.54
CA ALA A 4 7.90 10.03 -15.54
C ALA A 4 8.30 10.48 -14.13
N PHE A 5 9.44 11.16 -14.00
CA PHE A 5 9.90 11.76 -12.75
C PHE A 5 8.95 12.88 -12.29
N LEU A 6 8.57 13.79 -13.20
CA LEU A 6 7.62 14.87 -12.91
C LEU A 6 6.22 14.35 -12.60
N VAL A 7 5.75 13.29 -13.26
CA VAL A 7 4.43 12.68 -12.98
C VAL A 7 4.44 12.00 -11.61
N ASN A 8 5.49 11.23 -11.28
CA ASN A 8 5.59 10.62 -9.95
C ASN A 8 5.64 11.68 -8.84
N ASP A 9 6.54 12.65 -8.97
CA ASP A 9 6.76 13.65 -7.93
C ASP A 9 5.59 14.62 -7.84
N ALA A 10 5.00 15.05 -8.96
CA ALA A 10 3.82 15.91 -8.92
C ALA A 10 2.61 15.17 -8.35
N VAL A 11 2.41 13.89 -8.69
CA VAL A 11 1.27 13.15 -8.14
C VAL A 11 1.46 12.91 -6.64
N VAL A 12 2.65 12.51 -6.21
CA VAL A 12 2.95 12.34 -4.78
C VAL A 12 2.86 13.67 -4.03
N LEU A 13 3.47 14.74 -4.54
CA LEU A 13 3.48 16.04 -3.85
C LEU A 13 2.14 16.76 -3.86
N LEU A 14 1.28 16.52 -4.86
CA LEU A 14 0.00 17.22 -5.00
C LEU A 14 -1.17 16.42 -4.44
N PHE A 15 -1.24 15.11 -4.69
CA PHE A 15 -2.36 14.28 -4.22
C PHE A 15 -2.19 13.80 -2.78
N THR A 16 -0.97 13.52 -2.34
CA THR A 16 -0.76 13.02 -0.96
C THR A 16 -1.26 14.01 0.09
N PRO A 17 -0.94 15.33 0.04
CA PRO A 17 -1.46 16.29 1.01
C PRO A 17 -2.99 16.38 1.01
N VAL A 18 -3.62 16.31 -0.16
CA VAL A 18 -5.07 16.33 -0.31
C VAL A 18 -5.70 15.10 0.33
N ILE A 19 -5.17 13.90 0.05
CA ILE A 19 -5.63 12.64 0.63
C ILE A 19 -5.48 12.68 2.16
N ILE A 20 -4.33 13.13 2.66
CA ILE A 20 -4.10 13.29 4.11
C ILE A 20 -5.14 14.22 4.72
N MET A 21 -5.41 15.36 4.08
CA MET A 21 -6.41 16.32 4.55
C MET A 21 -7.80 15.71 4.60
N ILE A 22 -8.22 14.98 3.55
CA ILE A 22 -9.52 14.30 3.48
C ILE A 22 -9.62 13.23 4.57
N CYS A 23 -8.61 12.38 4.73
CA CYS A 23 -8.59 11.33 5.75
C CYS A 23 -8.65 11.93 7.16
N ARG A 24 -7.97 13.05 7.40
CA ARG A 24 -7.95 13.73 8.70
C ARG A 24 -9.28 14.40 9.02
N VAL A 25 -9.92 15.06 8.05
CA VAL A 25 -11.21 15.74 8.23
C VAL A 25 -12.36 14.75 8.34
N SER A 26 -12.34 13.66 7.57
CA SER A 26 -13.39 12.64 7.59
C SER A 26 -13.39 11.78 8.85
N GLY A 27 -12.28 11.73 9.60
CA GLY A 27 -12.12 10.85 10.77
C GLY A 27 -12.28 9.37 10.44
N LEU A 28 -12.25 9.02 9.15
CA LEU A 28 -12.61 7.70 8.65
C LEU A 28 -11.60 6.67 9.15
N LEU A 29 -10.30 6.98 9.09
CA LEU A 29 -9.25 6.10 9.57
C LEU A 29 -9.28 5.89 11.09
N SER A 30 -9.46 6.95 11.87
CA SER A 30 -9.55 6.87 13.33
C SER A 30 -10.76 6.08 13.83
N ARG A 31 -11.76 5.86 12.97
CA ARG A 31 -12.97 5.08 13.30
C ARG A 31 -12.81 3.59 13.00
N TYR A 32 -11.92 3.22 12.08
CA TYR A 32 -11.70 1.83 11.68
C TYR A 32 -10.39 1.24 12.23
N ILE A 33 -9.40 2.08 12.57
CA ILE A 33 -8.18 1.64 13.24
C ILE A 33 -8.37 1.80 14.75
N ASP A 34 -8.83 0.71 15.36
CA ASP A 34 -8.93 0.60 16.82
C ASP A 34 -7.57 0.21 17.43
N ALA A 35 -7.34 0.55 18.70
CA ALA A 35 -6.08 0.23 19.38
C ALA A 35 -5.80 -1.29 19.41
N ASN A 36 -6.86 -2.11 19.47
CA ASN A 36 -6.76 -3.58 19.42
C ASN A 36 -6.30 -4.12 18.06
N LEU A 37 -6.39 -3.30 17.00
CA LEU A 37 -5.96 -3.67 15.65
C LEU A 37 -4.45 -3.50 15.44
N LEU A 38 -3.78 -2.77 16.34
CA LEU A 38 -2.36 -2.44 16.29
C LEU A 38 -1.57 -3.15 17.40
N LEU A 39 -2.03 -4.33 17.81
CA LEU A 39 -1.29 -5.17 18.75
C LEU A 39 -0.16 -5.89 18.00
N GLU A 40 0.96 -6.11 18.68
CA GLU A 40 2.10 -6.90 18.18
C GLU A 40 1.80 -8.40 18.21
N ASP A 41 0.74 -8.81 17.51
CA ASP A 41 0.34 -10.19 17.41
C ASP A 41 0.03 -10.59 15.95
N MET A 42 -0.31 -11.86 15.76
CA MET A 42 -0.73 -12.39 14.46
C MET A 42 -1.94 -11.63 13.89
N GLY A 43 -2.83 -11.14 14.76
CA GLY A 43 -4.01 -10.37 14.40
C GLY A 43 -3.65 -9.01 13.83
N GLY A 44 -2.74 -8.27 14.47
CA GLY A 44 -2.25 -6.97 14.03
C GLY A 44 -1.51 -7.03 12.71
N ILE A 45 -0.61 -8.01 12.52
CA ILE A 45 0.04 -8.25 11.22
C ILE A 45 -1.02 -8.49 10.14
N GLY A 46 -2.01 -9.34 10.42
CA GLY A 46 -3.07 -9.71 9.49
C GLY A 46 -3.97 -8.52 9.13
N ALA A 47 -4.29 -7.70 10.13
CA ALA A 47 -5.10 -6.50 9.94
C ALA A 47 -4.36 -5.46 9.09
N ILE A 48 -3.07 -5.23 9.32
CA ILE A 48 -2.25 -4.33 8.50
C ILE A 48 -2.17 -4.86 7.06
N HIS A 49 -1.99 -6.16 6.85
CA HIS A 49 -1.98 -6.75 5.51
C HIS A 49 -3.32 -6.56 4.80
N GLY A 50 -4.43 -6.90 5.47
CA GLY A 50 -5.78 -6.73 4.92
C GLY A 50 -6.11 -5.28 4.60
N LEU A 51 -5.79 -4.36 5.51
CA LEU A 51 -6.02 -2.93 5.32
C LEU A 51 -5.20 -2.40 4.14
N SER A 52 -3.92 -2.80 4.05
CA SER A 52 -3.03 -2.42 2.95
C SER A 52 -3.54 -2.90 1.60
N LEU A 53 -4.03 -4.15 1.51
CA LEU A 53 -4.59 -4.71 0.27
C LEU A 53 -5.74 -3.87 -0.29
N VAL A 54 -6.59 -3.31 0.59
CA VAL A 54 -7.74 -2.50 0.20
C VAL A 54 -7.36 -1.04 -0.01
N MET A 55 -6.76 -0.41 1.00
CA MET A 55 -6.52 1.03 0.98
C MET A 55 -5.53 1.46 -0.08
N THR A 56 -4.51 0.64 -0.36
CA THR A 56 -3.56 0.92 -1.43
C THR A 56 -4.23 1.02 -2.80
N GLN A 57 -5.32 0.30 -3.07
CA GLN A 57 -6.04 0.44 -4.36
C GLN A 57 -6.84 1.74 -4.46
N ILE A 58 -7.22 2.33 -3.32
CA ILE A 58 -8.07 3.53 -3.25
C ILE A 58 -7.20 4.78 -3.29
N VAL A 59 -6.13 4.81 -2.49
CA VAL A 59 -5.32 6.02 -2.27
C VAL A 59 -3.87 5.89 -2.75
N SER A 60 -3.46 4.75 -3.31
CA SER A 60 -2.05 4.41 -3.64
C SER A 60 -1.18 4.14 -2.40
N ASN A 61 -0.04 3.47 -2.61
CA ASN A 61 0.86 3.03 -1.55
C ASN A 61 1.42 4.21 -0.72
N VAL A 62 1.94 5.24 -1.37
CA VAL A 62 2.61 6.37 -0.67
C VAL A 62 1.64 7.17 0.22
N PRO A 63 0.47 7.63 -0.27
CA PRO A 63 -0.49 8.33 0.59
C PRO A 63 -1.00 7.46 1.74
N PHE A 64 -1.22 6.16 1.49
CA PHE A 64 -1.64 5.23 2.53
C PHE A 64 -0.62 5.13 3.68
N ILE A 65 0.67 4.92 3.37
CA ILE A 65 1.73 4.87 4.39
C ILE A 65 1.72 6.15 5.23
N ILE A 66 1.65 7.32 4.57
CA ILE A 66 1.72 8.61 5.27
C ILE A 66 0.52 8.79 6.22
N VAL A 67 -0.66 8.34 5.80
CA VAL A 67 -1.87 8.33 6.61
C VAL A 67 -1.77 7.36 7.80
N MET A 68 -1.01 6.27 7.67
CA MET A 68 -0.76 5.29 8.74
C MET A 68 0.34 5.70 9.73
N LEU A 69 1.24 6.64 9.38
CA LEU A 69 2.36 7.09 10.23
C LEU A 69 1.98 7.40 11.69
N PRO A 70 0.93 8.19 12.01
CA PRO A 70 0.61 8.50 13.41
C PRO A 70 0.22 7.25 14.20
N PHE A 71 -0.43 6.28 13.56
CA PHE A 71 -0.84 5.02 14.18
C PHE A 71 0.38 4.13 14.46
N MET A 72 1.30 4.03 13.51
CA MET A 72 2.54 3.25 13.68
C MET A 72 3.45 3.87 14.74
N LYS A 73 3.52 5.21 14.84
CA LYS A 73 4.23 5.91 15.91
C LYS A 73 3.61 5.69 17.28
N ALA A 74 2.28 5.60 17.34
CA ALA A 74 1.58 5.34 18.60
C ALA A 74 1.70 3.88 19.05
N ALA A 75 1.78 2.95 18.10
CA ALA A 75 1.98 1.53 18.37
C ALA A 75 3.42 1.21 18.81
N ASP A 76 4.40 2.03 18.39
CA ASP A 76 5.83 1.92 18.75
C ASP A 76 6.42 0.51 18.54
N SER A 77 6.03 -0.12 17.43
CA SER A 77 6.33 -1.52 17.12
C SER A 77 7.11 -1.67 15.83
N GLU A 78 8.33 -2.21 15.90
CA GLU A 78 9.12 -2.53 14.71
C GLU A 78 8.39 -3.55 13.82
N LEU A 79 7.75 -4.55 14.42
CA LEU A 79 7.00 -5.58 13.70
C LEU A 79 5.85 -4.99 12.87
N LEU A 80 5.09 -4.05 13.42
CA LEU A 80 4.00 -3.40 12.70
C LEU A 80 4.51 -2.44 11.63
N TRP A 81 5.65 -1.78 11.86
CA TRP A 81 6.35 -1.01 10.82
C TRP A 81 6.77 -1.87 9.64
N LEU A 82 7.39 -3.02 9.91
CA LEU A 82 7.77 -3.99 8.88
C LEU A 82 6.55 -4.53 8.14
N SER A 83 5.48 -4.83 8.88
CA SER A 83 4.21 -5.29 8.33
C SER A 83 3.59 -4.25 7.39
N LEU A 84 3.57 -2.97 7.78
CA LEU A 84 3.04 -1.90 6.94
C LEU A 84 3.89 -1.73 5.69
N ALA A 85 5.21 -1.65 5.83
CA ALA A 85 6.14 -1.42 4.74
C ALA A 85 6.07 -2.53 3.67
N SER A 86 6.04 -3.80 4.10
CA SER A 86 5.92 -4.92 3.19
C SER A 86 4.52 -4.99 2.57
N ALA A 87 3.46 -4.93 3.37
CA ALA A 87 2.10 -5.10 2.89
C ALA A 87 1.67 -3.99 1.93
N SER A 88 1.99 -2.72 2.22
CA SER A 88 1.61 -1.59 1.37
C SER A 88 2.32 -1.63 0.01
N THR A 89 3.58 -2.06 -0.01
CA THR A 89 4.37 -2.22 -1.23
C THR A 89 3.87 -3.37 -2.09
N LEU A 90 3.58 -4.52 -1.48
CA LEU A 90 3.08 -5.69 -2.21
C LEU A 90 1.65 -5.45 -2.72
N ALA A 91 0.79 -4.84 -1.91
CA ALA A 91 -0.57 -4.48 -2.30
C ALA A 91 -0.61 -3.56 -3.54
N GLY A 92 0.38 -2.69 -3.71
CA GLY A 92 0.48 -1.77 -4.85
C GLY A 92 0.50 -2.46 -6.22
N ASN A 93 0.83 -3.76 -6.26
CA ASN A 93 0.93 -4.53 -7.50
C ASN A 93 -0.40 -5.17 -7.94
N ALA A 94 -1.46 -5.11 -7.12
CA ALA A 94 -2.70 -5.81 -7.43
C ALA A 94 -3.43 -5.21 -8.65
N THR A 95 -3.45 -3.88 -8.74
CA THR A 95 -4.15 -3.14 -9.79
C THR A 95 -3.26 -2.05 -10.39
N ILE A 96 -3.65 -1.55 -11.56
CA ILE A 96 -2.98 -0.41 -12.20
C ILE A 96 -2.99 0.83 -11.29
N ILE A 97 -4.06 1.01 -10.51
CA ILE A 97 -4.29 2.19 -9.68
C ILE A 97 -3.52 2.08 -8.35
N GLY A 98 -3.18 0.86 -7.92
CA GLY A 98 -2.53 0.59 -6.64
C GLY A 98 -1.16 1.27 -6.47
N ALA A 99 -0.48 1.56 -7.57
CA ALA A 99 0.78 2.30 -7.56
C ALA A 99 0.92 3.19 -8.79
N ILE A 100 1.40 4.42 -8.59
CA ILE A 100 1.68 5.37 -9.67
C ILE A 100 2.72 4.80 -10.65
N ALA A 101 3.67 4.00 -10.14
CA ALA A 101 4.65 3.29 -10.96
C ALA A 101 4.02 2.40 -12.04
N ASN A 102 2.90 1.73 -11.74
CA ASN A 102 2.20 0.87 -12.71
C ASN A 102 1.64 1.70 -13.86
N LEU A 103 1.04 2.85 -13.54
CA LEU A 103 0.51 3.79 -14.53
C LEU A 103 1.62 4.35 -15.42
N ILE A 104 2.77 4.71 -14.84
CA ILE A 104 3.95 5.18 -15.59
C ILE A 104 4.45 4.11 -16.57
N VAL A 105 4.49 2.85 -16.14
CA VAL A 105 4.93 1.73 -17.00
C VAL A 105 3.96 1.53 -18.16
N ILE A 106 2.65 1.56 -17.90
CA ILE A 106 1.61 1.40 -18.93
C ILE A 106 1.63 2.54 -19.93
N GLU A 107 1.72 3.79 -19.45
CA GLU A 107 1.84 4.96 -20.31
C GLU A 107 3.13 4.91 -21.15
N SER A 108 4.22 4.37 -20.58
CA SER A 108 5.45 4.15 -21.32
C SER A 108 5.31 3.07 -22.38
N ALA A 109 4.59 1.99 -22.10
CA ALA A 109 4.35 0.90 -23.05
C ALA A 109 3.48 1.35 -24.23
N ASP A 110 2.50 2.23 -23.99
CA ASP A 110 1.64 2.79 -25.04
C ASP A 110 2.45 3.60 -26.08
N ARG A 111 3.52 4.28 -25.65
CA ARG A 111 4.47 4.95 -26.57
C ARG A 111 5.19 4.01 -27.53
N PHE A 112 5.26 2.71 -27.20
CA PHE A 112 5.79 1.66 -28.07
C PHE A 112 4.70 0.86 -28.78
N GLY A 113 3.44 1.31 -28.74
CA GLY A 113 2.30 0.63 -29.35
C GLY A 113 1.79 -0.58 -28.56
N VAL A 114 2.25 -0.79 -27.33
CA VAL A 114 1.80 -1.89 -26.45
C VAL A 114 0.71 -1.37 -25.53
N LYS A 115 -0.53 -1.81 -25.74
CA LYS A 115 -1.68 -1.45 -24.91
C LYS A 115 -1.96 -2.54 -23.89
N ILE A 116 -1.83 -2.20 -22.61
CA ILE A 116 -2.14 -3.10 -21.50
C ILE A 116 -3.50 -2.71 -20.93
N GLY A 117 -4.47 -3.62 -20.99
CA GLY A 117 -5.81 -3.40 -20.43
C GLY A 117 -5.85 -3.53 -18.91
N PHE A 118 -6.89 -2.98 -18.26
CA PHE A 118 -7.09 -3.12 -16.82
C PHE A 118 -7.10 -4.58 -16.34
N PHE A 119 -7.92 -5.43 -16.99
CA PHE A 119 -8.02 -6.84 -16.62
C PHE A 119 -6.79 -7.67 -17.00
N GLU A 120 -6.05 -7.22 -18.01
CA GLU A 120 -4.79 -7.84 -18.45
C GLU A 120 -3.70 -7.64 -17.39
N PHE A 121 -3.67 -6.47 -16.76
CA PHE A 121 -2.81 -6.21 -15.60
C PHE A 121 -3.33 -6.86 -14.31
N LEU A 122 -4.65 -6.78 -14.07
CA LEU A 122 -5.29 -7.23 -12.83
C LEU A 122 -5.08 -8.72 -12.56
N LYS A 123 -5.23 -9.58 -13.57
CA LYS A 123 -5.13 -11.05 -13.41
C LYS A 123 -3.77 -11.49 -12.84
N PRO A 124 -2.63 -11.18 -13.47
CA PRO A 124 -1.33 -11.49 -12.90
C PRO A 124 -1.04 -10.66 -11.65
N GLY A 125 -1.48 -9.39 -11.60
CA GLY A 125 -1.27 -8.49 -10.47
C GLY A 125 -1.84 -9.03 -9.16
N ILE A 126 -3.10 -9.45 -9.15
CA ILE A 126 -3.75 -10.06 -7.97
C ILE A 126 -3.03 -11.35 -7.56
N VAL A 127 -2.69 -12.22 -8.51
CA VAL A 127 -2.03 -13.49 -8.22
C VAL A 127 -0.67 -13.27 -7.55
N VAL A 128 0.17 -12.41 -8.13
CA VAL A 128 1.48 -12.05 -7.56
C VAL A 128 1.33 -11.37 -6.21
N THR A 129 0.36 -10.46 -6.06
CA THR A 129 0.12 -9.74 -4.81
C THR A 129 -0.31 -10.69 -3.69
N LEU A 130 -1.22 -11.62 -3.95
CA LEU A 130 -1.67 -12.57 -2.94
C LEU A 130 -0.56 -13.52 -2.53
N MET A 131 0.17 -14.09 -3.50
CA MET A 131 1.29 -14.99 -3.19
C MET A 131 2.37 -14.29 -2.36
N SER A 132 2.80 -13.09 -2.79
CA SER A 132 3.81 -12.32 -2.06
C SER A 132 3.32 -11.86 -0.69
N SER A 133 2.05 -11.48 -0.55
CA SER A 133 1.45 -11.08 0.74
C SER A 133 1.41 -12.25 1.72
N VAL A 134 1.07 -13.46 1.26
CA VAL A 134 1.09 -14.67 2.10
C VAL A 134 2.52 -14.99 2.56
N ILE A 135 3.50 -14.89 1.67
CA ILE A 135 4.91 -15.09 2.01
C ILE A 135 5.36 -14.05 3.04
N SER A 136 5.07 -12.76 2.81
CA SER A 136 5.38 -11.67 3.74
C SER A 136 4.78 -11.93 5.12
N PHE A 137 3.49 -12.26 5.17
CA PHE A 137 2.80 -12.59 6.42
C PHE A 137 3.47 -13.76 7.14
N GLY A 138 3.82 -14.83 6.41
CA GLY A 138 4.50 -15.98 6.98
C GLY A 138 5.89 -15.65 7.55
N VAL A 139 6.68 -14.83 6.83
CA VAL A 139 8.00 -14.39 7.31
C VAL A 139 7.87 -13.55 8.58
N LEU A 140 6.93 -12.61 8.62
CA LEU A 140 6.69 -11.76 9.80
C LEU A 140 6.12 -12.55 10.98
N TYR A 141 5.29 -13.56 10.70
CA TYR A 141 4.81 -14.48 11.73
C TYR A 141 5.95 -15.31 12.32
N ILE A 142 6.88 -15.80 11.50
CA ILE A 142 8.08 -16.48 11.99
C ILE A 142 8.96 -15.52 12.80
N TYR A 143 9.15 -14.29 12.33
CA TYR A 143 9.90 -13.27 13.05
C TYR A 143 9.28 -13.00 14.44
N LEU A 144 7.95 -12.84 14.51
CA LEU A 144 7.21 -12.70 15.79
C LEU A 144 7.45 -13.88 16.75
N LEU A 145 7.60 -15.11 16.23
CA LEU A 145 7.91 -16.29 17.05
C LEU A 145 9.37 -16.33 17.53
N LEU A 146 10.28 -15.64 16.85
CA LEU A 146 11.72 -15.62 17.15
C LEU A 146 12.15 -14.46 18.06
N GLY A 147 11.37 -13.36 18.09
CA GLY A 147 11.63 -12.15 18.89
C GLY A 147 12.50 -11.15 18.14
#